data_AF-A0A966FXF8-F1
#
_entry.id   AF-A0A966FXF8-F1
#
_cell.length_a   1.000
_cell.length_b   1.000
_cell.length_c   1.000
_cell.angle_alpha   90.00
_cell.angle_beta   90.00
_cell.angle_gamma   90.00
#
_symmetry.space_group_name_H-M   'P 1'
#
loop_
_entity.id
_entity.type
_entity.pdbx_description
1 polymer ?
#
loop_
_entity_poly.entity_id
_entity_poly.type
_entity_poly.pdbx_seq_one_letter_code
_entity_poly.pdbx_strand_id
1 'polypeptide(L)'
;MIKNRLIPTLALAGATSLAAMLTPVAATAVTFTVNRSWSESGNNASLVGTVDVPVGSYTIQNGTPNPFTNVNLILTVNGNPFPVLNAANTSLIWGTGQFLVNATSSTLTFNTANANGSNPADLVFVNSSAGLDGQKYVIGTDGNPGFETTINTSPGVTASVAFSVTFGTVQQVQQVPEPASLFGLGVLSTLGAASTLKRKLKPSQSIEKETTKVC
;
A
#
# COMPACT_ATOMS: atom_id res chain seq x y z
N MET A 1 -13.56 -63.13 -40.63
CA MET A 1 -12.52 -62.10 -40.43
C MET A 1 -13.19 -60.83 -39.95
N ILE A 2 -12.56 -60.14 -38.99
CA ILE A 2 -12.93 -58.87 -38.32
C ILE A 2 -13.56 -59.05 -36.92
N LYS A 3 -12.90 -58.34 -35.99
CA LYS A 3 -12.82 -58.48 -34.53
C LYS A 3 -13.76 -57.50 -33.81
N ASN A 4 -14.12 -57.87 -32.56
CA ASN A 4 -14.70 -57.07 -31.49
C ASN A 4 -14.41 -55.56 -31.51
N ARG A 5 -15.42 -54.76 -31.11
CA ARG A 5 -15.22 -53.61 -30.22
C ARG A 5 -16.35 -53.49 -29.20
N LEU A 6 -16.02 -53.84 -27.95
CA LEU A 6 -16.74 -53.44 -26.73
C LEU A 6 -16.48 -51.95 -26.52
N ILE A 7 -17.52 -51.15 -26.30
CA ILE A 7 -17.39 -49.76 -25.83
C ILE A 7 -17.61 -49.79 -24.31
N PRO A 8 -16.60 -49.48 -23.47
CA PRO A 8 -16.83 -49.31 -22.05
C PRO A 8 -17.47 -47.94 -21.81
N THR A 9 -18.67 -47.92 -21.24
CA THR A 9 -19.29 -46.74 -20.64
C THR A 9 -18.45 -46.33 -19.43
N LEU A 10 -17.68 -45.25 -19.56
CA LEU A 10 -16.90 -44.70 -18.46
C LEU A 10 -17.86 -43.96 -17.51
N ALA A 11 -18.03 -44.49 -16.30
CA ALA A 11 -18.77 -43.85 -15.23
C ALA A 11 -18.03 -42.58 -14.80
N LEU A 12 -18.58 -41.41 -15.14
CA LEU A 12 -18.13 -40.14 -14.61
C LEU A 12 -18.83 -39.91 -13.26
N ALA A 13 -18.25 -40.44 -12.19
CA ALA A 13 -18.64 -40.09 -10.84
C ALA A 13 -18.31 -38.60 -10.62
N GLY A 14 -19.35 -37.76 -10.68
CA GLY A 14 -19.25 -36.34 -10.34
C GLY A 14 -18.89 -36.19 -8.88
N ALA A 15 -17.61 -35.88 -8.61
CA ALA A 15 -17.19 -35.38 -7.32
C ALA A 15 -17.68 -33.93 -7.18
N THR A 16 -18.92 -33.74 -6.75
CA THR A 16 -19.33 -32.45 -6.17
C THR A 16 -18.69 -32.38 -4.79
N SER A 17 -17.52 -31.73 -4.70
CA SER A 17 -16.93 -31.37 -3.42
C SER A 17 -17.89 -30.42 -2.69
N LEU A 18 -18.47 -30.95 -1.62
CA LEU A 18 -19.25 -30.23 -0.61
C LEU A 18 -18.34 -29.17 0.04
N ALA A 19 -18.36 -27.94 -0.46
CA ALA A 19 -17.72 -26.82 0.22
C ALA A 19 -18.53 -26.55 1.50
N ALA A 20 -17.96 -26.94 2.64
CA ALA A 20 -18.49 -26.60 3.95
C ALA A 20 -18.65 -25.07 4.03
N MET A 21 -19.88 -24.61 4.24
CA MET A 21 -20.18 -23.21 4.50
C MET A 21 -19.71 -22.84 5.91
N LEU A 22 -18.41 -22.65 6.06
CA LEU A 22 -17.87 -21.82 7.12
C LEU A 22 -18.23 -20.39 6.73
N THR A 23 -19.13 -19.77 7.47
CA THR A 23 -19.37 -18.33 7.38
C THR A 23 -18.01 -17.62 7.37
N PRO A 24 -17.66 -16.85 6.34
CA PRO A 24 -16.38 -16.16 6.33
C PRO A 24 -16.40 -15.18 7.50
N VAL A 25 -15.51 -15.38 8.47
CA VAL A 25 -15.00 -14.24 9.25
C VAL A 25 -14.54 -13.25 8.20
N ALA A 26 -15.15 -12.07 8.16
CA ALA A 26 -14.74 -11.03 7.23
C ALA A 26 -13.24 -10.82 7.41
N ALA A 27 -12.45 -11.31 6.46
CA ALA A 27 -11.00 -11.19 6.53
C ALA A 27 -10.69 -9.70 6.55
N THR A 28 -10.01 -9.25 7.61
CA THR A 28 -9.65 -7.83 7.76
C THR A 28 -8.82 -7.40 6.56
N ALA A 29 -9.23 -6.32 5.91
CA ALA A 29 -8.46 -5.73 4.82
C ALA A 29 -7.12 -5.20 5.34
N VAL A 30 -6.05 -5.44 4.57
CA VAL A 30 -4.72 -4.90 4.82
C VAL A 30 -4.48 -3.77 3.83
N THR A 31 -3.91 -2.66 4.31
CA THR A 31 -3.52 -1.52 3.47
C THR A 31 -2.15 -1.76 2.85
N PHE A 32 -2.11 -1.79 1.53
CA PHE A 32 -0.88 -1.87 0.75
C PHE A 32 -0.55 -0.51 0.17
N THR A 33 0.67 -0.04 0.40
CA THR A 33 1.24 1.11 -0.29
C THR A 33 1.70 0.69 -1.68
N VAL A 34 1.22 1.42 -2.68
CA VAL A 34 1.60 1.28 -4.08
C VAL A 34 2.58 2.39 -4.41
N ASN A 35 3.72 2.03 -4.99
CA ASN A 35 4.72 2.97 -5.49
C ASN A 35 5.37 2.38 -6.74
N ARG A 36 4.79 2.69 -7.90
CA ARG A 36 5.24 2.19 -9.19
C ARG A 36 5.68 3.33 -10.09
N SER A 37 6.65 3.05 -10.96
CA SER A 37 7.08 3.97 -12.00
C SER A 37 7.52 3.20 -13.24
N TRP A 38 7.14 3.68 -14.42
CA TRP A 38 7.54 3.12 -15.70
C TRP A 38 7.72 4.22 -16.74
N SER A 39 8.40 3.91 -17.85
CA SER A 39 8.73 4.87 -18.88
C SER A 39 8.61 4.27 -20.27
N GLU A 40 8.25 5.12 -21.23
CA GLU A 40 8.17 4.78 -22.64
C GLU A 40 8.54 6.01 -23.48
N SER A 41 9.50 5.85 -24.41
CA SER A 41 9.85 6.89 -25.39
C SER A 41 10.15 8.28 -24.77
N GLY A 42 10.82 8.31 -23.62
CA GLY A 42 11.18 9.55 -22.91
C GLY A 42 10.06 10.16 -22.04
N ASN A 43 8.88 9.53 -22.00
CA ASN A 43 7.81 9.88 -21.08
C ASN A 43 7.83 8.94 -19.87
N ASN A 44 7.42 9.47 -18.72
CA ASN A 44 7.43 8.77 -17.45
C ASN A 44 6.03 8.77 -16.86
N ALA A 45 5.63 7.64 -16.29
CA ALA A 45 4.41 7.51 -15.52
C ALA A 45 4.73 6.95 -14.13
N SER A 46 3.93 7.35 -13.13
CA SER A 46 3.99 6.77 -11.80
C SER A 46 2.60 6.60 -11.21
N LEU A 47 2.46 5.58 -10.37
CA LEU A 47 1.24 5.26 -9.65
C LEU A 47 1.59 5.15 -8.17
N VAL A 48 1.07 6.07 -7.36
CA VAL A 48 1.38 6.15 -5.93
C VAL A 48 0.09 6.24 -5.12
N GLY A 49 0.03 5.54 -3.99
CA GLY A 49 -1.11 5.64 -3.08
C GLY A 49 -1.32 4.35 -2.30
N THR A 50 -2.57 4.04 -2.00
CA THR A 50 -2.93 2.85 -1.22
C THR A 50 -4.08 2.06 -1.83
N VAL A 51 -4.08 0.76 -1.56
CA VAL A 51 -5.22 -0.12 -1.81
C VAL A 51 -5.43 -1.03 -0.60
N ASP A 52 -6.70 -1.26 -0.24
CA ASP A 52 -7.06 -2.14 0.87
C ASP A 52 -7.62 -3.45 0.32
N VAL A 53 -6.97 -4.56 0.63
CA VAL A 53 -7.34 -5.90 0.16
C VAL A 53 -7.31 -6.87 1.34
N PRO A 54 -8.37 -7.66 1.61
CA PRO A 54 -8.32 -8.74 2.57
C PRO A 54 -7.23 -9.76 2.23
N VAL A 55 -6.58 -10.32 3.26
CA VAL A 55 -5.56 -11.35 3.06
C VAL A 55 -6.20 -12.59 2.45
N GLY A 56 -5.63 -13.08 1.36
CA GLY A 56 -6.13 -14.22 0.63
C GLY A 56 -5.65 -14.28 -0.82
N SER A 57 -6.06 -15.35 -1.50
CA SER A 57 -5.85 -15.53 -2.93
C SER A 57 -7.21 -15.48 -3.62
N TYR A 58 -7.32 -14.62 -4.64
CA TYR A 58 -8.56 -14.34 -5.35
C TYR A 58 -8.37 -14.53 -6.85
N THR A 59 -9.35 -15.15 -7.48
CA THR A 59 -9.43 -15.25 -8.93
C THR A 59 -10.59 -14.40 -9.40
N ILE A 60 -10.29 -13.41 -10.25
CA ILE A 60 -11.29 -12.56 -10.89
C ILE A 60 -11.48 -13.08 -12.32
N GLN A 61 -12.71 -13.39 -12.70
CA GLN A 61 -13.08 -13.86 -14.03
C GLN A 61 -14.56 -13.55 -14.31
N ASN A 62 -14.90 -13.03 -15.49
CA ASN A 62 -16.29 -12.88 -15.96
C ASN A 62 -17.20 -12.10 -14.99
N GLY A 63 -16.74 -10.94 -14.52
CA GLY A 63 -17.54 -10.06 -13.66
C GLY A 63 -17.73 -10.54 -12.22
N THR A 64 -16.99 -11.56 -11.78
CA THR A 64 -16.90 -11.89 -10.35
C THR A 64 -16.46 -10.65 -9.54
N PRO A 65 -16.98 -10.46 -8.32
CA PRO A 65 -16.53 -9.39 -7.44
C PRO A 65 -15.01 -9.39 -7.25
N ASN A 66 -14.42 -8.20 -7.19
CA ASN A 66 -13.00 -8.04 -6.92
C ASN A 66 -12.76 -7.80 -5.40
N PRO A 67 -11.57 -8.14 -4.88
CA PRO A 67 -11.29 -8.05 -3.44
C PRO A 67 -10.87 -6.66 -2.96
N PHE A 68 -10.84 -5.64 -3.84
CA PHE A 68 -10.43 -4.28 -3.45
C PHE A 68 -11.56 -3.60 -2.68
N THR A 69 -11.32 -3.36 -1.40
CA THR A 69 -12.31 -2.72 -0.50
C THR A 69 -12.19 -1.20 -0.48
N ASN A 70 -11.01 -0.69 -0.78
CA ASN A 70 -10.71 0.74 -0.89
C ASN A 70 -9.54 0.94 -1.85
N VAL A 71 -9.59 2.00 -2.64
CA VAL A 71 -8.55 2.38 -3.59
C VAL A 71 -8.35 3.88 -3.47
N ASN A 72 -7.11 4.31 -3.33
CA ASN A 72 -6.73 5.72 -3.30
C ASN A 72 -5.37 5.86 -4.00
N LEU A 73 -5.40 5.97 -5.33
CA LEU A 73 -4.20 6.01 -6.16
C LEU A 73 -4.14 7.31 -6.96
N ILE A 74 -2.96 7.87 -7.07
CA ILE A 74 -2.65 9.02 -7.91
C ILE A 74 -1.78 8.54 -9.06
N LEU A 75 -2.33 8.61 -10.27
CA LEU A 75 -1.58 8.43 -11.51
C LEU A 75 -0.95 9.77 -11.90
N THR A 76 0.33 9.77 -12.23
CA THR A 76 1.06 10.96 -12.70
C THR A 76 1.75 10.62 -14.01
N VAL A 77 1.61 11.48 -15.03
CA VAL A 77 2.35 11.37 -16.30
C VAL A 77 3.17 12.63 -16.52
N ASN A 78 4.48 12.48 -16.73
CA ASN A 78 5.44 13.59 -16.91
C ASN A 78 5.31 14.68 -15.83
N GLY A 79 5.08 14.28 -14.58
CA GLY A 79 4.91 15.20 -13.45
C GLY A 79 3.51 15.81 -13.32
N ASN A 80 2.56 15.50 -14.22
CA ASN A 80 1.18 15.98 -14.15
C ASN A 80 0.30 14.93 -13.44
N PRO A 81 -0.18 15.20 -12.21
CA PRO A 81 -1.08 14.30 -11.51
C PRO A 81 -2.48 14.35 -12.11
N PHE A 82 -3.13 13.20 -12.21
CA PHE A 82 -4.52 13.05 -12.62
C PHE A 82 -5.48 13.00 -11.43
N PRO A 83 -6.80 13.11 -11.65
CA PRO A 83 -7.78 12.83 -10.61
C PRO A 83 -7.54 11.48 -9.94
N VAL A 84 -7.84 11.40 -8.64
CA VAL A 84 -7.65 10.19 -7.84
C VAL A 84 -8.42 9.02 -8.46
N LEU A 85 -7.72 7.91 -8.67
CA LEU A 85 -8.32 6.64 -9.01
C LEU A 85 -8.78 6.00 -7.69
N ASN A 86 -10.08 5.73 -7.59
CA ASN A 86 -10.72 5.31 -6.35
C ASN A 86 -11.59 4.06 -6.51
N ALA A 87 -11.50 3.37 -7.65
CA ALA A 87 -12.19 2.11 -7.87
C ALA A 87 -11.36 1.16 -8.74
N ALA A 88 -11.50 -0.14 -8.47
CA ALA A 88 -11.03 -1.22 -9.33
C ALA A 88 -12.18 -1.66 -10.25
N ASN A 89 -11.98 -1.53 -11.55
CA ASN A 89 -12.86 -1.99 -12.59
C ASN A 89 -12.28 -3.27 -13.23
N THR A 90 -13.14 -4.28 -13.39
CA THR A 90 -12.79 -5.63 -13.84
C THR A 90 -13.58 -6.08 -15.06
N SER A 91 -14.28 -5.16 -15.73
CA SER A 91 -15.10 -5.48 -16.90
C SER A 91 -14.27 -5.91 -18.12
N LEU A 92 -12.96 -5.65 -18.11
CA LEU A 92 -12.01 -6.11 -19.12
C LEU A 92 -11.39 -7.47 -18.79
N ILE A 93 -11.94 -8.20 -17.81
CA ILE A 93 -11.58 -9.58 -17.50
C ILE A 93 -12.75 -10.48 -17.92
N TRP A 94 -12.64 -11.12 -19.08
CA TRP A 94 -13.73 -11.89 -19.67
C TRP A 94 -13.26 -13.14 -20.44
N GLY A 95 -14.23 -14.00 -20.76
CA GLY A 95 -14.00 -15.29 -21.38
C GLY A 95 -13.29 -16.25 -20.42
N THR A 96 -12.18 -16.84 -20.86
CA THR A 96 -11.34 -17.71 -20.03
C THR A 96 -10.26 -16.96 -19.26
N GLY A 97 -10.05 -15.67 -19.53
CA GLY A 97 -9.01 -14.85 -18.93
C GLY A 97 -9.24 -14.68 -17.44
N GLN A 98 -8.18 -14.88 -16.65
CA GLN A 98 -8.23 -14.78 -15.19
C GLN A 98 -7.18 -13.78 -14.71
N PHE A 99 -7.60 -12.88 -13.84
CA PHE A 99 -6.70 -12.03 -13.07
C PHE A 99 -6.60 -12.58 -11.64
N LEU A 100 -5.38 -12.90 -11.21
CA LEU A 100 -5.12 -13.52 -9.92
C LEU A 100 -4.54 -12.45 -8.99
N VAL A 101 -5.23 -12.23 -7.88
CA VAL A 101 -4.79 -11.32 -6.81
C VAL A 101 -4.35 -12.15 -5.62
N ASN A 102 -3.12 -11.97 -5.17
CA ASN A 102 -2.62 -12.62 -3.98
C ASN A 102 -2.18 -11.55 -2.95
N ALA A 103 -2.96 -11.42 -1.89
CA ALA A 103 -2.72 -10.52 -0.79
C ALA A 103 -2.21 -11.32 0.41
N THR A 104 -0.99 -11.04 0.86
CA THR A 104 -0.42 -11.57 2.10
C THR A 104 -0.44 -10.50 3.18
N SER A 105 0.08 -10.78 4.37
CA SER A 105 0.25 -9.77 5.41
C SER A 105 1.30 -8.70 5.10
N SER A 106 2.08 -8.83 4.01
CA SER A 106 3.17 -7.92 3.68
C SER A 106 3.22 -7.48 2.22
N THR A 107 2.71 -8.29 1.29
CA THR A 107 2.77 -8.03 -0.15
C THR A 107 1.43 -8.26 -0.83
N LEU A 108 1.16 -7.42 -1.81
CA LEU A 108 0.09 -7.60 -2.78
C LEU A 108 0.74 -7.89 -4.13
N THR A 109 0.50 -9.09 -4.66
CA THR A 109 1.06 -9.52 -5.95
C THR A 109 -0.05 -9.85 -6.93
N PHE A 110 0.25 -9.63 -8.22
CA PHE A 110 -0.65 -9.95 -9.32
C PHE A 110 -0.05 -10.98 -10.27
N ASN A 111 -0.92 -11.85 -10.78
CA ASN A 111 -0.63 -12.78 -11.84
C ASN A 111 -1.86 -12.92 -12.76
N THR A 112 -1.74 -13.65 -13.85
CA THR A 112 -2.82 -13.92 -14.79
C THR A 112 -2.78 -15.37 -15.24
N ALA A 113 -3.92 -15.93 -15.61
CA ALA A 113 -4.00 -17.26 -16.20
C ALA A 113 -4.95 -17.26 -17.41
N ASN A 114 -4.65 -18.09 -18.41
CA ASN A 114 -5.46 -18.29 -19.63
C ASN A 114 -5.73 -17.02 -20.45
N ALA A 115 -5.00 -15.93 -20.17
CA ALA A 115 -5.19 -14.65 -20.81
C ALA A 115 -4.62 -14.64 -22.23
N ASN A 116 -5.39 -14.10 -23.18
CA ASN A 116 -5.02 -13.94 -24.58
C ASN A 116 -5.90 -12.86 -25.23
N GLY A 117 -5.65 -12.52 -26.49
CA GLY A 117 -6.34 -11.39 -27.14
C GLY A 117 -7.86 -11.56 -27.29
N SER A 118 -8.37 -12.79 -27.20
CA SER A 118 -9.82 -13.05 -27.17
C SER A 118 -10.38 -13.24 -25.75
N ASN A 119 -9.51 -13.34 -24.75
CA ASN A 119 -9.85 -13.60 -23.35
C ASN A 119 -8.92 -12.76 -22.46
N PRO A 120 -9.03 -11.42 -22.49
CA PRO A 120 -8.11 -10.54 -21.78
C PRO A 120 -8.29 -10.65 -20.27
N ALA A 121 -7.23 -10.33 -19.54
CA ALA A 121 -7.22 -10.30 -18.08
C ALA A 121 -6.66 -8.96 -17.61
N ASP A 122 -7.46 -7.90 -17.78
CA ASP A 122 -7.02 -6.53 -17.52
C ASP A 122 -7.71 -5.95 -16.28
N LEU A 123 -6.92 -5.68 -15.24
CA LEU A 123 -7.35 -4.93 -14.08
C LEU A 123 -7.17 -3.43 -14.34
N VAL A 124 -8.26 -2.69 -14.19
CA VAL A 124 -8.28 -1.24 -14.44
C VAL A 124 -8.53 -0.50 -13.14
N PHE A 125 -7.70 0.49 -12.83
CA PHE A 125 -8.00 1.45 -11.77
C PHE A 125 -8.49 2.75 -12.38
N VAL A 126 -9.66 3.21 -11.90
CA VAL A 126 -10.39 4.36 -12.45
C VAL A 126 -10.82 5.32 -11.36
N ASN A 127 -11.12 6.56 -11.74
CA ASN A 127 -12.01 7.40 -10.96
C ASN A 127 -13.46 6.92 -11.16
N SER A 128 -14.15 6.54 -10.10
CA SER A 128 -15.51 5.97 -10.14
C SER A 128 -16.55 6.88 -10.80
N SER A 129 -16.39 8.21 -10.72
CA SER A 129 -17.30 9.15 -11.37
C SER A 129 -17.12 9.20 -12.89
N ALA A 130 -15.91 8.94 -13.39
CA ALA A 130 -15.58 8.96 -14.82
C ALA A 130 -15.60 7.56 -15.46
N GLY A 131 -15.45 6.50 -14.67
CA GLY A 131 -15.43 5.13 -15.15
C GLY A 131 -14.32 4.87 -16.17
N LEU A 132 -14.62 4.07 -17.20
CA LEU A 132 -13.67 3.72 -18.25
C LEU A 132 -13.41 4.86 -19.26
N ASP A 133 -14.24 5.91 -19.26
CA ASP A 133 -14.09 7.05 -20.16
C ASP A 133 -13.05 8.06 -19.63
N GLY A 134 -12.78 8.05 -18.33
CA GLY A 134 -11.76 8.89 -17.69
C GLY A 134 -10.32 8.41 -17.88
N GLN A 135 -9.37 9.14 -17.30
CA GLN A 135 -7.98 8.68 -17.17
C GLN A 135 -7.93 7.43 -16.29
N LYS A 136 -7.13 6.45 -16.71
CA LYS A 136 -7.04 5.16 -16.02
C LYS A 136 -5.65 4.57 -16.09
N TYR A 137 -5.33 3.78 -15.07
CA TYR A 137 -4.19 2.88 -15.05
C TYR A 137 -4.70 1.46 -15.33
N VAL A 138 -4.00 0.75 -16.21
CA VAL A 138 -4.32 -0.65 -16.55
C VAL A 138 -3.09 -1.50 -16.29
N ILE A 139 -3.29 -2.66 -15.68
CA ILE A 139 -2.31 -3.74 -15.59
C ILE A 139 -3.00 -5.04 -15.99
N GLY A 140 -2.41 -5.75 -16.95
CA GLY A 140 -3.10 -6.88 -17.57
C GLY A 140 -2.29 -7.57 -18.64
N THR A 141 -2.92 -8.52 -19.33
CA THR A 141 -2.34 -9.20 -20.50
C THR A 141 -3.43 -9.65 -21.45
N ASP A 142 -3.16 -9.38 -22.73
CA ASP A 142 -3.90 -9.88 -23.88
C ASP A 142 -3.13 -11.02 -24.57
N GLY A 143 -2.24 -11.68 -23.85
CA GLY A 143 -1.19 -12.56 -24.38
C GLY A 143 0.20 -12.11 -23.94
N ASN A 144 1.15 -13.04 -23.91
CA ASN A 144 2.48 -12.78 -23.36
C ASN A 144 3.30 -11.83 -24.28
N PRO A 145 3.96 -10.78 -23.75
CA PRO A 145 4.10 -10.42 -22.34
C PRO A 145 2.93 -9.61 -21.77
N GLY A 146 2.86 -9.54 -20.43
CA GLY A 146 1.97 -8.61 -19.75
C GLY A 146 2.35 -7.16 -19.95
N PHE A 147 1.45 -6.26 -19.56
CA PHE A 147 1.65 -4.83 -19.67
C PHE A 147 1.13 -4.06 -18.46
N GLU A 148 1.69 -2.87 -18.28
CA GLU A 148 1.05 -1.78 -17.54
C GLU A 148 1.03 -0.52 -18.39
N THR A 149 -0.07 0.23 -18.35
CA THR A 149 -0.26 1.38 -19.23
C THR A 149 -1.15 2.46 -18.64
N THR A 150 -0.97 3.69 -19.13
CA THR A 150 -1.91 4.79 -18.93
C THR A 150 -2.82 4.94 -20.15
N ILE A 151 -4.12 5.10 -19.93
CA ILE A 151 -5.10 5.30 -21.01
C ILE A 151 -5.89 6.59 -20.76
N ASN A 152 -6.31 7.23 -21.84
CA ASN A 152 -6.96 8.55 -21.86
C ASN A 152 -6.08 9.66 -21.25
N THR A 153 -4.76 9.47 -21.29
CA THR A 153 -3.75 10.46 -20.92
C THR A 153 -3.02 10.93 -22.18
N SER A 154 -2.46 12.14 -22.13
CA SER A 154 -1.57 12.65 -23.18
C SER A 154 -0.26 13.10 -22.54
N PRO A 155 0.87 12.42 -22.80
CA PRO A 155 1.00 11.18 -23.58
C PRO A 155 0.42 9.95 -22.87
N GLY A 156 0.22 8.86 -23.62
CA GLY A 156 0.11 7.51 -23.06
C GLY A 156 1.50 6.94 -22.77
N VAL A 157 1.65 6.17 -21.70
CA VAL A 157 2.92 5.55 -21.31
C VAL A 157 2.68 4.07 -21.00
N THR A 158 3.31 3.18 -21.76
CA THR A 158 3.14 1.72 -21.67
C THR A 158 4.47 1.04 -21.41
N ALA A 159 4.46 0.01 -20.55
CA ALA A 159 5.61 -0.85 -20.32
C ALA A 159 5.21 -2.33 -20.31
N SER A 160 6.11 -3.19 -20.78
CA SER A 160 5.97 -4.64 -20.62
C SER A 160 6.21 -5.04 -19.16
N VAL A 161 5.40 -5.95 -18.63
CA VAL A 161 5.48 -6.47 -17.26
C VAL A 161 5.52 -8.00 -17.28
N ALA A 162 6.40 -8.58 -16.49
CA ALA A 162 6.38 -10.01 -16.20
C ALA A 162 5.44 -10.30 -15.02
N PHE A 163 4.44 -11.16 -15.22
CA PHE A 163 3.45 -11.46 -14.19
C PHE A 163 4.00 -12.39 -13.09
N SER A 164 4.40 -11.74 -12.00
CA SER A 164 4.54 -12.18 -10.61
C SER A 164 4.94 -10.93 -9.82
N VAL A 165 4.28 -9.81 -10.16
CA VAL A 165 4.75 -8.48 -9.83
C VAL A 165 4.24 -8.11 -8.44
N THR A 166 5.13 -7.63 -7.58
CA THR A 166 4.73 -6.96 -6.35
C THR A 166 4.13 -5.62 -6.72
N PHE A 167 2.81 -5.52 -6.56
CA PHE A 167 2.06 -4.29 -6.84
C PHE A 167 2.12 -3.32 -5.67
N GLY A 168 2.04 -3.84 -4.44
CA GLY A 168 2.14 -3.03 -3.24
C GLY A 168 2.72 -3.80 -2.06
N THR A 169 3.17 -3.06 -1.06
CA THR A 169 3.71 -3.59 0.19
C THR A 169 3.06 -2.91 1.38
N VAL A 170 2.96 -3.63 2.50
CA VAL A 170 2.52 -3.03 3.75
C VAL A 170 3.67 -2.20 4.31
N GLN A 171 3.44 -0.91 4.55
CA GLN A 171 4.38 -0.12 5.34
C GLN A 171 4.35 -0.65 6.78
N GLN A 172 5.40 -1.37 7.18
CA GLN A 172 5.64 -1.59 8.59
C GLN A 172 5.90 -0.23 9.21
N VAL A 173 4.99 0.21 10.08
CA VAL A 173 5.24 1.35 10.95
C VAL A 173 6.45 0.97 11.78
N GLN A 174 7.62 1.50 11.43
CA GLN A 174 8.80 1.37 12.24
C GLN A 174 8.46 1.99 13.60
N GLN A 175 8.31 1.15 14.64
CA GLN A 175 8.22 1.65 16.00
C GLN A 175 9.47 2.49 16.23
N VAL A 176 9.33 3.81 16.20
CA VAL A 176 10.34 4.72 16.71
C VAL A 176 10.50 4.35 18.19
N PRO A 177 11.66 3.87 18.65
CA PRO A 177 11.89 3.68 20.07
C PRO A 177 11.67 5.04 20.72
N GLU A 178 10.64 5.14 21.55
CA GLU A 178 10.42 6.32 22.37
C GLU A 178 11.74 6.59 23.10
N PRO A 179 12.34 7.79 22.98
CA PRO A 179 13.57 8.05 23.68
C PRO A 179 13.28 7.85 25.16
N ALA A 180 13.98 6.91 25.78
CA ALA A 180 14.00 6.73 27.22
C ALA A 180 14.64 7.97 27.87
N SER A 181 13.96 9.10 27.81
CA SER A 181 14.33 10.36 28.45
C SER A 181 13.43 10.61 29.66
N LEU A 182 13.12 9.54 30.41
CA LEU A 182 12.43 9.64 31.70
C LEU A 182 13.41 9.69 32.88
N PHE A 183 14.71 9.55 32.66
CA PHE A 183 15.72 9.54 33.75
C PHE A 183 16.61 10.79 33.81
N GLY A 184 16.16 11.93 33.27
CA GLY A 184 16.97 13.17 33.19
C GLY A 184 16.66 14.28 34.19
N LEU A 185 15.51 14.26 34.89
CA LEU A 185 15.06 15.41 35.70
C LEU A 185 14.33 14.94 36.97
N GLY A 186 15.05 14.41 37.95
CA GLY A 186 14.42 13.91 39.17
C GLY A 186 15.28 13.70 40.41
N VAL A 187 16.52 14.19 40.45
CA VAL A 187 17.36 14.12 41.67
C VAL A 187 17.99 15.48 41.96
N LEU A 188 17.16 16.43 42.40
CA LEU A 188 17.62 17.72 42.95
C LEU A 188 16.97 18.08 44.29
N SER A 189 16.26 17.15 44.96
CA SER A 189 15.41 17.50 46.11
C SER A 189 15.90 17.04 47.50
N THR A 190 17.12 16.52 47.67
CA THR A 190 17.57 16.05 48.99
C THR A 190 19.01 16.41 49.32
N LEU A 191 19.39 17.70 49.29
CA LEU A 191 20.59 18.14 50.03
C LEU A 191 20.54 19.65 50.32
N GLY A 192 20.26 20.03 51.58
CA GLY A 192 20.63 21.36 52.06
C GLY A 192 19.63 22.16 52.89
N ALA A 193 18.61 21.56 53.52
CA ALA A 193 17.80 22.22 54.56
C ALA A 193 18.55 22.38 55.91
N ALA A 194 19.86 22.63 55.87
CA ALA A 194 20.69 22.84 57.06
C ALA A 194 21.83 23.83 56.77
N SER A 195 21.51 25.12 56.77
CA SER A 195 22.52 26.13 57.07
C SER A 195 21.91 27.28 57.86
N THR A 196 21.42 26.95 59.06
CA THR A 196 21.37 27.90 60.17
C THR A 196 22.81 28.17 60.63
N LEU A 197 23.51 29.11 60.00
CA LEU A 197 24.79 29.60 60.50
C LEU A 197 24.75 31.13 60.58
N LYS A 198 24.51 31.56 61.83
CA LYS A 198 24.69 32.92 62.31
C LYS A 198 25.94 33.58 61.68
N ARG A 199 25.74 34.74 61.08
CA ARG A 199 26.74 35.82 61.15
C ARG A 199 26.05 37.14 61.46
N LYS A 200 25.60 37.24 62.71
CA LYS A 200 25.69 38.48 63.48
C LYS A 200 27.19 38.78 63.69
N LEU A 201 27.51 40.07 63.77
CA LEU A 201 28.81 40.71 64.05
C LEU A 201 29.59 41.14 62.80
N LYS A 202 29.26 42.34 62.31
CA LYS A 202 30.32 43.31 62.03
C LYS A 202 30.34 44.31 63.19
N PRO A 203 31.44 44.42 63.97
CA PRO A 203 31.56 45.43 65.01
C PRO A 203 31.75 46.81 64.37
N SER A 204 30.99 47.79 64.88
CA SER A 204 31.28 49.20 64.71
C SER A 204 32.63 49.53 65.36
N GLN A 205 33.50 50.25 64.67
CA GLN A 205 34.54 51.03 65.31
C GLN A 205 34.44 52.50 64.87
N SER A 206 34.48 53.33 65.92
CA SER A 206 34.49 54.78 66.09
C SER A 206 35.49 55.52 65.20
N ILE A 207 35.05 56.61 64.53
CA ILE A 207 35.33 58.05 64.84
C ILE A 207 36.79 58.45 64.62
N GLU A 208 37.00 59.45 63.74
CA GLU A 208 37.61 60.78 64.00
C GLU A 208 37.73 61.54 62.64
N LYS A 209 36.98 62.62 62.37
CA LYS A 209 37.32 64.07 62.53
C LYS A 209 38.62 64.43 61.77
N GLU A 210 38.80 65.47 60.95
CA GLU A 210 38.09 66.63 60.41
C GLU A 210 39.08 67.28 59.41
N THR A 211 38.60 68.07 58.43
CA THR A 211 39.30 69.15 57.68
C THR A 211 40.57 68.78 56.88
N THR A 212 40.69 69.12 55.59
CA THR A 212 40.89 70.50 55.11
C THR A 212 40.78 70.56 53.58
N LYS A 213 40.36 71.72 53.10
CA LYS A 213 40.14 72.16 51.72
C LYS A 213 41.40 72.87 51.17
N VAL A 214 41.49 73.03 49.84
CA VAL A 214 42.38 73.97 49.08
C VAL A 214 43.88 73.55 49.02
N CYS A 215 44.64 73.60 47.92
CA CYS A 215 44.52 74.17 46.56
C CYS A 215 44.86 73.13 45.49
#